data_AF-A0A920PIJ4-F1
#
_entry.id   AF-A0A920PIJ4-F1
#
_cell.length_a   1.000
_cell.length_b   1.000
_cell.length_c   1.000
_cell.angle_alpha   90.00
_cell.angle_beta   90.00
_cell.angle_gamma   90.00
#
_symmetry.space_group_name_H-M   'P 1'
#
loop_
_entity.id
_entity.type
_entity.pdbx_description
1 polymer ?
#
loop_
_entity_poly.entity_id
_entity_poly.type
_entity_poly.pdbx_seq_one_letter_code
_entity_poly.pdbx_strand_id
1 'polypeptide(L)'
;MGLLLKGAQASGTNTFRGVQTELGELIAMANLVWALTTAMAMDPEPGVGRSVVPKLQTAAAARVYMTSTWQRVREIFEKVLAGGPIVTVSFCSGSQTT
;
A
#
# COMPACT_ATOMS: atom_id res chain seq x y z
N MET A 1 -3.79 4.18 0.22
CA MET A 1 -3.21 5.28 1.03
C MET A 1 -4.24 6.01 1.89
N GLY A 2 -5.42 6.38 1.35
CA GLY A 2 -6.44 7.07 2.15
C GLY A 2 -6.98 6.31 3.38
N LEU A 3 -7.03 4.97 3.32
CA LEU A 3 -7.57 4.16 4.43
C LEU A 3 -6.73 4.27 5.72
N LEU A 4 -5.40 4.14 5.62
CA LEU A 4 -4.51 4.24 6.79
C LEU A 4 -4.55 5.64 7.39
N LEU A 5 -4.55 6.68 6.54
CA LEU A 5 -4.64 8.07 7.01
C LEU A 5 -5.96 8.32 7.74
N LYS A 6 -7.06 7.79 7.22
CA LYS A 6 -8.37 7.91 7.87
C LYS A 6 -8.44 7.12 9.18
N GLY A 7 -7.82 5.93 9.22
CA GLY A 7 -7.67 5.14 10.44
C GLY A 7 -6.83 5.87 11.50
N ALA A 8 -5.69 6.46 11.11
CA ALA A 8 -4.85 7.25 12.01
C ALA A 8 -5.57 8.52 12.52
N GLN A 9 -6.43 9.14 11.70
CA GLN A 9 -7.29 10.23 12.13
C GLN A 9 -8.37 9.76 13.13
N ALA A 10 -9.00 8.61 12.88
CA ALA A 10 -10.00 8.04 13.79
C ALA A 10 -9.39 7.65 15.15
N SER A 11 -8.15 7.17 15.16
CA SER A 11 -7.39 6.89 16.39
C SER A 11 -6.76 8.14 17.03
N GLY A 12 -6.81 9.30 16.38
CA GLY A 12 -6.17 10.55 16.85
C GLY A 12 -4.63 10.55 16.80
N THR A 13 -4.00 9.55 16.19
CA THR A 13 -2.53 9.35 16.21
C THR A 13 -1.79 10.05 15.07
N ASN A 14 -2.50 10.77 14.20
CA ASN A 14 -1.93 11.41 13.00
C ASN A 14 -0.91 12.55 13.30
N THR A 15 -0.91 13.11 14.51
CA THR A 15 0.01 14.20 14.91
C THR A 15 1.36 13.71 15.43
N PHE A 16 1.50 12.41 15.71
CA PHE A 16 2.76 11.84 16.19
C PHE A 16 3.75 11.68 15.04
N ARG A 17 4.98 12.22 15.21
CA ARG A 17 6.02 12.13 14.17
C ARG A 17 6.36 10.70 13.76
N GLY A 18 6.39 9.76 14.71
CA GLY A 18 6.65 8.35 14.40
C GLY A 18 5.64 7.77 13.41
N VAL A 19 4.35 8.09 13.58
CA VAL A 19 3.27 7.68 12.68
C VAL A 19 3.41 8.35 11.31
N GLN A 20 3.82 9.61 11.26
CA GLN A 20 4.07 10.33 10.00
C GLN A 20 5.25 9.76 9.21
N THR A 21 6.32 9.33 9.88
CA THR A 21 7.47 8.68 9.23
C THR A 21 7.05 7.35 8.58
N GLU A 22 6.32 6.50 9.29
CA GLU A 22 5.84 5.21 8.77
C GLU A 22 4.81 5.42 7.62
N LEU A 23 3.98 6.46 7.70
CA LEU A 23 3.12 6.90 6.59
C LEU A 23 3.94 7.37 5.37
N GLY A 24 5.04 8.10 5.60
CA GLY A 24 5.96 8.55 4.55
C GLY A 24 6.64 7.38 3.85
N GLU A 25 7.04 6.35 4.60
CA GLU A 25 7.57 5.11 4.03
C GLU A 25 6.54 4.44 3.12
N LEU A 26 5.28 4.37 3.54
CA LEU A 26 4.20 3.79 2.73
C LEU A 26 3.98 4.56 1.41
N ILE A 27 4.08 5.89 1.43
CA ILE A 27 4.02 6.73 0.23
C ILE A 27 5.23 6.46 -0.68
N ALA A 28 6.43 6.33 -0.11
CA ALA A 28 7.63 6.01 -0.87
C ALA A 28 7.50 4.66 -1.59
N MET A 29 6.95 3.64 -0.92
CA MET A 29 6.68 2.33 -1.53
C MET A 29 5.68 2.42 -2.68
N ALA A 30 4.60 3.19 -2.53
CA ALA A 30 3.64 3.41 -3.61
C ALA A 30 4.28 4.07 -4.82
N ASN A 31 5.10 5.11 -4.59
CA ASN A 31 5.83 5.78 -5.66
C ASN A 31 6.85 4.86 -6.33
N LEU A 32 7.47 3.94 -5.58
CA LEU A 32 8.41 2.97 -6.13
C LEU A 32 7.72 1.97 -7.05
N VAL A 33 6.51 1.50 -6.69
CA VAL A 33 5.69 0.67 -7.58
C VAL A 33 5.36 1.42 -8.88
N TRP A 34 4.96 2.69 -8.79
CA TRP A 34 4.71 3.52 -9.97
C TRP A 34 5.96 3.76 -10.82
N ALA A 35 7.13 3.92 -10.20
CA ALA A 35 8.39 4.07 -10.92
C ALA A 35 8.75 2.78 -11.69
N LEU A 36 8.53 1.61 -11.07
CA LEU A 36 8.75 0.32 -11.72
C LEU A 36 7.81 0.09 -12.91
N THR A 37 6.52 0.42 -12.78
CA THR A 37 5.56 0.29 -13.89
C THR A 37 5.86 1.28 -15.01
N THR A 38 6.29 2.49 -14.67
CA THR A 38 6.74 3.48 -15.67
C THR A 38 7.98 2.98 -16.41
N ALA A 39 8.95 2.40 -15.71
CA ALA A 39 10.14 1.81 -16.33
C ALA A 39 9.77 0.64 -17.27
N MET A 40 8.78 -0.17 -16.90
CA MET A 40 8.27 -1.25 -17.77
C MET A 40 7.59 -0.73 -19.05
N ALA A 41 6.95 0.44 -18.99
CA ALA A 41 6.30 1.05 -20.15
C ALA A 41 7.28 1.81 -21.05
N MET A 42 8.34 2.39 -20.49
CA MET A 42 9.29 3.25 -21.20
C MET A 42 10.45 2.48 -21.86
N ASP A 43 10.86 1.32 -21.34
CA ASP A 43 11.91 0.46 -21.92
C ASP A 43 11.36 -0.94 -22.28
N PRO A 44 10.48 -1.04 -23.31
CA PRO A 44 9.98 -2.32 -23.78
C PRO A 44 10.97 -3.05 -24.69
N GLU A 45 11.04 -4.38 -24.56
CA GLU A 45 11.82 -5.27 -25.44
C GLU A 45 10.92 -5.89 -26.53
N PRO A 46 11.39 -6.01 -27.79
CA PRO A 46 10.58 -6.61 -28.87
C PRO A 46 10.27 -8.08 -28.59
N GLY A 47 8.98 -8.42 -28.60
CA GLY A 47 8.47 -9.78 -28.42
C GLY A 47 8.15 -10.49 -29.74
N VAL A 48 7.53 -11.67 -29.64
CA VAL A 48 7.06 -12.44 -30.80
C VAL A 48 5.88 -11.72 -31.47
N GLY A 49 5.94 -11.59 -32.80
CA GLY A 49 4.80 -11.14 -33.62
C GLY A 49 4.35 -9.69 -33.37
N ARG A 50 5.23 -8.70 -33.59
CA ARG A 50 4.96 -7.25 -33.43
C ARG A 50 4.48 -6.83 -32.03
N SER A 51 4.54 -7.71 -31.04
CA SER A 51 4.24 -7.39 -29.63
C SER A 51 5.46 -6.79 -28.94
N VAL A 52 5.23 -6.04 -27.87
CA VAL A 52 6.28 -5.52 -26.99
C VAL A 52 6.06 -6.07 -25.59
N VAL A 53 7.15 -6.48 -24.93
CA VAL A 53 7.12 -7.07 -23.59
C VAL A 53 8.01 -6.22 -22.68
N PRO A 54 7.60 -5.96 -21.42
CA PRO A 54 8.47 -5.31 -20.47
C PRO A 54 9.74 -6.13 -20.25
N LYS A 55 10.89 -5.43 -20.19
CA LYS A 55 12.21 -6.04 -20.01
C LYS A 55 12.24 -7.01 -18.83
N LEU A 56 12.84 -8.19 -19.05
CA LEU A 56 12.91 -9.27 -18.06
C LEU A 56 13.55 -8.84 -16.74
N GLN A 57 14.56 -7.97 -16.80
CA GLN A 57 15.25 -7.45 -15.61
C GLN A 57 14.31 -6.61 -14.73
N THR A 58 13.55 -5.68 -15.34
CA THR A 58 12.59 -4.83 -14.64
C THR A 58 11.41 -5.65 -14.10
N ALA A 59 10.94 -6.64 -14.88
CA ALA A 59 9.90 -7.57 -14.45
C ALA A 59 10.34 -8.43 -13.25
N ALA A 60 11.57 -8.94 -13.26
CA ALA A 60 12.13 -9.70 -12.15
C ALA A 60 12.32 -8.84 -10.90
N ALA A 61 12.84 -7.60 -11.07
CA ALA A 61 13.01 -6.65 -9.98
C ALA A 61 11.68 -6.32 -9.30
N ALA A 62 10.62 -6.06 -10.08
CA ALA A 62 9.29 -5.81 -9.54
C ALA A 62 8.72 -7.01 -8.78
N ARG A 63 8.93 -8.24 -9.28
CA ARG A 63 8.47 -9.45 -8.60
C ARG A 63 9.10 -9.61 -7.22
N VAL A 64 10.42 -9.44 -7.11
CA VAL A 64 11.14 -9.55 -5.84
C VAL A 64 10.78 -8.42 -4.90
N TYR A 65 10.59 -7.20 -5.42
CA TYR A 65 10.21 -6.06 -4.60
C TYR A 65 8.79 -6.20 -4.03
N MET A 66 7.82 -6.68 -4.82
CA MET A 66 6.43 -6.78 -4.37
C MET A 66 6.25 -7.80 -3.23
N THR A 67 7.02 -8.88 -3.21
CA THR A 67 6.91 -9.91 -2.14
C THR A 67 7.36 -9.38 -0.78
N SER A 68 8.45 -8.59 -0.74
CA SER A 68 8.94 -7.97 0.50
C SER A 68 8.11 -6.76 0.91
N THR A 69 7.65 -5.97 -0.06
CA THR A 69 6.87 -4.75 0.19
C THR A 69 5.58 -5.04 0.94
N TRP A 70 4.86 -6.10 0.58
CA TRP A 70 3.61 -6.45 1.24
C TRP A 70 3.77 -6.75 2.73
N GLN A 71 4.85 -7.44 3.12
CA GLN A 71 5.15 -7.73 4.52
C GLN A 71 5.33 -6.43 5.32
N ARG A 72 6.13 -5.51 4.77
CA ARG A 72 6.40 -4.23 5.42
C ARG A 72 5.15 -3.35 5.52
N VAL A 73 4.31 -3.32 4.48
CA VAL A 73 3.01 -2.62 4.56
C VAL A 73 2.18 -3.16 5.71
N ARG A 74 2.06 -4.49 5.84
CA ARG A 74 1.30 -5.11 6.92
C ARG A 74 1.85 -4.72 8.30
N GLU A 75 3.17 -4.76 8.50
CA GLU A 75 3.81 -4.33 9.75
C GLU A 75 3.47 -2.88 10.11
N ILE A 76 3.48 -1.97 9.13
CA ILE A 76 3.12 -0.56 9.33
C ILE A 76 1.66 -0.45 9.76
N PHE A 77 0.75 -1.18 9.12
CA PHE A 77 -0.67 -1.21 9.49
C PHE A 77 -0.87 -1.72 10.93
N GLU A 78 -0.20 -2.81 11.30
CA GLU A 78 -0.26 -3.38 12.65
C GLU A 78 0.29 -2.40 13.70
N LYS A 79 1.36 -1.66 13.40
CA LYS A 79 1.92 -0.65 14.31
C LYS A 79 1.04 0.60 14.45
N VAL A 80 0.52 1.12 13.34
CA VAL A 80 -0.23 2.39 13.33
C VAL A 80 -1.66 2.21 13.87
N LEU A 81 -2.32 1.11 13.54
CA LEU A 81 -3.68 0.83 13.99
C LEU A 81 -3.71 0.04 15.31
N ALA A 82 -2.71 -0.80 15.59
CA ALA A 82 -2.63 -1.62 16.80
C ALA A 82 -3.98 -2.30 17.13
N GLY A 83 -4.58 -1.98 18.28
CA GLY A 83 -5.90 -2.49 18.71
C GLY A 83 -7.11 -1.76 18.13
N GLY A 84 -6.92 -0.72 17.32
CA GLY A 84 -8.02 0.01 16.65
C GLY A 84 -8.98 -0.86 15.83
N PRO A 85 -8.52 -1.88 15.07
CA PRO A 85 -9.41 -2.71 14.26
C PRO A 85 -10.26 -3.70 15.08
N ILE A 86 -9.86 -4.02 16.32
CA ILE A 86 -10.63 -4.93 17.18
C ILE A 86 -11.72 -4.22 17.98
N VAL A 87 -11.61 -2.90 18.17
CA VAL A 87 -12.63 -2.09 18.86
C VAL A 87 -13.79 -1.73 17.93
N THR A 88 -14.45 -2.75 17.38
CA THR A 88 -15.65 -2.62 16.56
C THR A 88 -16.82 -3.35 17.20
N VAL A 89 -18.04 -2.89 16.91
CA VAL A 89 -19.25 -3.64 17.22
C VAL A 89 -19.39 -4.81 16.25
N SER A 90 -19.85 -5.97 16.74
CA SER A 90 -20.00 -7.18 15.92
C SER A 90 -21.08 -7.04 14.85
N PHE A 91 -22.13 -6.27 15.15
CA PHE A 91 -23.28 -6.04 14.28
C PHE A 91 -24.09 -4.84 14.80
N CYS A 92 -24.70 -4.08 13.90
CA CYS A 92 -25.71 -3.07 14.24
C CYS A 92 -27.05 -3.54 13.68
N SER A 93 -27.95 -4.02 14.55
CA SER A 93 -29.35 -4.23 14.17
C SER A 93 -30.00 -2.85 14.06
N GLY A 94 -30.42 -2.48 12.85
CA GLY A 94 -31.01 -1.18 12.60
C GLY A 94 -32.15 -0.88 13.57
N SER A 95 -31.93 0.07 14.48
CA SER A 95 -33.02 0.70 15.23
C SER A 95 -33.83 1.54 14.25
N GLN A 96 -34.83 0.91 13.65
CA GLN A 96 -35.95 1.60 13.02
C GLN A 96 -36.82 2.15 14.15
N THR A 97 -36.65 3.43 14.48
CA THR A 97 -37.58 4.16 15.34
C THR A 97 -37.77 5.57 14.80
N THR A 98 -39.00 5.76 14.27
CA THR A 98 -39.81 6.99 14.12
C THR A 98 -39.24 8.22 13.44
#